data_AF-A0A9W6S8N1-F1
#
_entry.id   AF-A0A9W6S8N1-F1
#
_cell.length_a   1.000
_cell.length_b   1.000
_cell.length_c   1.000
_cell.angle_alpha   90.00
_cell.angle_beta   90.00
_cell.angle_gamma   90.00
#
_symmetry.space_group_name_H-M   'P 1'
#
loop_
_entity.id
_entity.type
_entity.pdbx_description
1 polymer ?
#
loop_
_entity_poly.entity_id
_entity_poly.type
_entity_poly.pdbx_seq_one_letter_code
_entity_poly.pdbx_strand_id
1 'polypeptide(L)'
;MTTPLTKTARQSRIVELLGRNAVHSQSELAKLLADEGVDVTQATLSRDLVDIGVVKLRAADGSLIYTVPGEGGERIRRARPRGAETFTGRLARLAQELLVSAESSANLVIVRTPPGAAQLLASAIDHADWSSVLGTVAGDDTVLVISRDPSGGVDLASSLLALTERRAEPPRDNDSGHPAPPSWHPADDLRHVPAGARPAPESAERGA
;
A
#
# COMPACT_ATOMS: atom_id res chain seq x y z
N MET A 1 14.19 -35.90 -27.18
CA MET A 1 13.76 -35.30 -28.45
C MET A 1 13.09 -33.99 -28.10
N THR A 2 13.65 -32.86 -28.51
CA THR A 2 13.09 -31.55 -28.20
C THR A 2 11.90 -31.26 -29.12
N THR A 3 10.76 -30.88 -28.57
CA THR A 3 9.55 -30.63 -29.37
C THR A 3 9.32 -29.13 -29.51
N PRO A 4 9.27 -28.57 -30.73
CA PRO A 4 8.94 -27.16 -30.90
C PRO A 4 7.48 -26.93 -30.48
N LEU A 5 7.29 -26.24 -29.35
CA LEU A 5 5.97 -25.84 -28.89
C LEU A 5 5.51 -24.55 -29.57
N THR A 6 4.20 -24.47 -29.84
CA THR A 6 3.55 -23.21 -30.22
C THR A 6 3.72 -22.19 -29.09
N LYS A 7 3.66 -20.90 -29.42
CA LYS A 7 3.77 -19.81 -28.42
C LYS A 7 2.80 -20.02 -27.26
N THR A 8 1.52 -20.29 -27.56
CA THR A 8 0.48 -20.52 -26.56
C THR A 8 0.81 -21.71 -25.66
N ALA A 9 1.21 -22.87 -26.23
CA ALA A 9 1.55 -24.04 -25.42
C ALA A 9 2.75 -23.80 -24.51
N ARG A 10 3.77 -23.08 -25.01
CA ARG A 10 4.93 -22.69 -24.20
C ARG A 10 4.56 -21.73 -23.07
N GLN A 11 3.71 -20.73 -23.34
CA GLN A 11 3.24 -19.79 -22.32
C GLN A 11 2.41 -20.49 -21.25
N SER A 12 1.51 -21.40 -21.61
CA SER A 12 0.78 -22.22 -20.63
C SER A 12 1.71 -23.05 -19.74
N ARG A 13 2.80 -23.61 -20.31
CA ARG A 13 3.82 -24.33 -19.53
C ARG A 13 4.60 -23.42 -18.59
N ILE A 14 4.96 -22.22 -19.03
CA ILE A 14 5.61 -21.21 -18.17
C ILE A 14 4.72 -20.90 -16.96
N VAL A 15 3.43 -20.64 -17.18
CA VAL A 15 2.47 -20.39 -16.10
C VAL A 15 2.41 -21.56 -15.12
N GLU A 16 2.29 -22.80 -15.62
CA GLU A 16 2.25 -24.00 -14.78
C GLU A 16 3.52 -24.14 -13.92
N LEU A 17 4.69 -23.97 -14.53
CA LEU A 17 5.98 -24.06 -13.83
C LEU A 17 6.15 -22.99 -12.75
N LEU A 18 5.73 -21.76 -13.02
CA LEU A 18 5.76 -20.67 -12.04
C LEU A 18 4.74 -20.89 -10.91
N GLY A 19 3.63 -21.58 -11.16
CA GLY A 19 2.65 -21.94 -10.13
C GLY A 19 3.11 -23.06 -9.20
N ARG A 20 4.02 -23.93 -9.65
CA ARG A 20 4.47 -25.13 -8.92
C ARG A 20 5.87 -24.99 -8.31
N ASN A 21 6.66 -24.03 -8.76
CA ASN A 21 8.07 -23.88 -8.37
C ASN A 21 8.38 -22.42 -7.97
N ALA A 22 9.24 -22.24 -6.98
CA ALA A 22 9.79 -20.94 -6.62
C ALA A 22 10.93 -20.56 -7.57
N VAL A 23 10.61 -19.98 -8.72
CA VAL A 23 11.61 -19.69 -9.77
C VAL A 23 12.24 -18.33 -9.58
N HIS A 24 13.55 -18.25 -9.40
CA HIS A 24 14.29 -17.04 -9.08
C HIS A 24 14.92 -16.34 -10.30
N SER A 25 15.11 -17.06 -11.40
CA SER A 25 15.78 -16.53 -12.60
C SER A 25 15.20 -17.08 -13.91
N GLN A 26 15.39 -16.34 -15.01
CA GLN A 26 15.00 -16.82 -16.34
C GLN A 26 15.84 -18.04 -16.76
N SER A 27 17.10 -18.12 -16.34
CA SER A 27 17.96 -19.27 -16.61
C SER A 27 17.48 -20.53 -15.91
N GLU A 28 16.94 -20.39 -14.70
CA GLU A 28 16.30 -21.48 -13.98
C GLU A 28 15.00 -21.92 -14.64
N LEU A 29 14.14 -20.97 -15.05
CA LEU A 29 12.93 -21.29 -15.81
C LEU A 29 13.25 -22.01 -17.13
N ALA A 30 14.30 -21.59 -17.83
CA ALA A 30 14.76 -22.24 -19.06
C ALA A 30 15.23 -23.68 -18.81
N LYS A 31 15.87 -23.95 -17.68
CA LYS A 31 16.26 -25.32 -17.30
C LYS A 31 15.03 -26.20 -17.03
N LEU A 32 14.06 -25.69 -16.27
CA LEU A 32 12.81 -26.43 -16.00
C LEU A 32 12.05 -26.76 -17.29
N LEU A 33 12.01 -25.82 -18.24
CA LEU A 33 11.43 -26.05 -19.57
C LEU A 33 12.24 -27.10 -20.36
N ALA A 34 13.56 -27.04 -20.32
CA ALA A 34 14.43 -28.00 -21.00
C ALA A 34 14.28 -29.42 -20.41
N ASP A 35 14.11 -29.55 -19.09
CA ASP A 35 13.84 -30.82 -18.41
C ASP A 35 12.49 -31.43 -18.84
N GLU A 36 11.52 -30.59 -19.26
CA GLU A 36 10.27 -31.00 -19.89
C GLU A 36 10.36 -31.15 -21.43
N GLY A 37 11.55 -31.05 -22.01
CA GLY A 37 11.78 -31.21 -23.45
C GLY A 37 11.43 -29.98 -24.30
N VAL A 38 11.42 -28.79 -23.70
CA VAL A 38 11.10 -27.50 -24.33
C VAL A 38 12.34 -26.59 -24.30
N ASP A 39 13.08 -26.54 -25.42
CA ASP A 39 14.20 -25.60 -25.54
C ASP A 39 13.72 -24.20 -25.95
N VAL A 40 14.17 -23.19 -25.21
CA VAL A 40 13.82 -21.78 -25.44
C VAL A 40 15.04 -20.90 -25.33
N THR A 41 15.13 -19.87 -26.18
CA THR A 41 16.16 -18.84 -26.02
C THR A 41 15.77 -17.88 -24.91
N GLN A 42 16.77 -17.22 -24.31
CA GLN A 42 16.52 -16.18 -23.31
C GLN A 42 15.67 -15.03 -23.87
N ALA A 43 15.87 -14.66 -25.15
CA ALA A 43 15.08 -13.61 -25.79
C ALA A 43 13.59 -14.00 -25.95
N THR A 44 13.32 -15.25 -26.33
CA THR A 44 11.96 -15.80 -26.42
C THR A 44 11.30 -15.81 -25.04
N LEU A 45 12.01 -16.35 -24.05
CA LEU A 45 11.50 -16.45 -22.68
C LEU A 45 11.24 -15.07 -22.06
N SER A 46 12.12 -14.10 -22.31
CA SER A 46 11.93 -12.72 -21.87
C SER A 46 10.65 -12.11 -22.44
N ARG A 47 10.40 -12.29 -23.75
CA ARG A 47 9.16 -11.82 -24.38
C ARG A 47 7.92 -12.52 -23.84
N ASP A 48 7.98 -13.84 -23.65
CA ASP A 48 6.85 -14.59 -23.11
C ASP A 48 6.51 -14.14 -21.68
N LEU A 49 7.52 -13.89 -20.83
CA LEU A 49 7.29 -13.37 -19.48
C LEU A 49 6.64 -11.98 -19.48
N VAL A 50 7.00 -11.12 -20.43
CA VAL A 50 6.36 -9.80 -20.63
C VAL A 50 4.93 -9.98 -21.11
N ASP A 51 4.70 -10.82 -22.11
CA ASP A 51 3.38 -11.07 -22.70
C ASP A 51 2.40 -11.71 -21.70
N ILE A 52 2.89 -12.58 -20.82
CA ILE A 52 2.11 -13.20 -19.72
C ILE A 52 1.88 -12.20 -18.57
N GLY A 53 2.68 -11.14 -18.46
CA GLY A 53 2.60 -10.18 -17.36
C GLY A 53 3.23 -10.70 -16.05
N VAL A 54 4.26 -11.53 -16.15
CA VAL A 54 4.96 -12.07 -14.97
C VAL A 54 5.69 -10.96 -14.22
N VAL A 55 5.55 -10.95 -12.90
CA VAL A 55 6.23 -10.01 -11.99
C VAL A 55 7.21 -10.73 -11.07
N LYS A 56 8.17 -9.99 -10.51
CA LYS A 56 9.05 -10.49 -9.44
C LYS A 56 8.45 -10.14 -8.08
N LEU A 57 8.20 -11.15 -7.26
CA LEU A 57 7.75 -11.01 -5.88
C LEU A 57 8.86 -11.37 -4.90
N ARG A 58 8.90 -10.68 -3.76
CA ARG A 58 9.66 -11.14 -2.60
C ARG A 58 8.89 -12.21 -1.80
N ALA A 59 9.40 -13.44 -1.77
CA ALA A 59 8.86 -14.54 -0.97
C ALA A 59 9.09 -14.33 0.53
N ALA A 60 8.48 -15.18 1.37
CA ALA A 60 8.53 -15.08 2.84
C ALA A 60 9.95 -15.20 3.41
N ASP A 61 10.84 -15.90 2.72
CA ASP A 61 12.26 -16.04 3.04
C ASP A 61 13.12 -14.84 2.58
N GLY A 62 12.51 -13.84 1.93
CA GLY A 62 13.17 -12.65 1.41
C GLY A 62 13.75 -12.80 -0.01
N SER A 63 13.66 -13.97 -0.63
CA SER A 63 14.11 -14.22 -2.00
C SER A 63 13.17 -13.59 -3.03
N LEU A 64 13.65 -13.27 -4.23
CA LEU A 64 12.81 -12.80 -5.33
C LEU A 64 12.44 -13.97 -6.24
N ILE A 65 11.15 -14.16 -6.51
CA ILE A 65 10.60 -15.21 -7.38
C ILE A 65 9.73 -14.61 -8.49
N TYR A 66 9.68 -15.27 -9.64
CA TYR A 66 8.74 -14.96 -10.72
C TYR A 66 7.34 -15.51 -10.41
N THR A 67 6.31 -14.71 -10.66
CA THR A 67 4.91 -15.08 -10.41
C THR A 67 3.97 -14.41 -11.41
N VAL A 68 2.85 -15.07 -11.74
CA VAL A 68 1.76 -14.52 -12.54
C VAL A 68 0.72 -13.89 -11.61
N PRO A 69 0.37 -12.59 -11.75
CA PRO A 69 -0.69 -11.97 -10.97
C PRO A 69 -2.05 -12.63 -11.24
N GLY A 70 -2.72 -13.13 -10.20
CA GLY A 70 -4.10 -13.62 -10.27
C GLY A 70 -4.32 -15.10 -10.59
N GLU A 71 -3.28 -15.85 -11.00
CA GLU A 71 -3.38 -17.32 -11.24
C GLU A 71 -2.87 -18.18 -10.07
N GLY A 72 -2.21 -17.59 -9.08
CA GLY A 72 -1.91 -18.24 -7.80
C GLY A 72 -2.90 -17.78 -6.74
N GLY A 73 -3.69 -18.70 -6.18
CA GLY A 73 -4.77 -18.44 -5.20
C GLY A 73 -4.38 -17.77 -3.88
N GLU A 74 -3.17 -17.25 -3.74
CA GLU A 74 -2.76 -16.41 -2.62
C GLU A 74 -2.54 -14.99 -3.17
N ARG A 75 -3.34 -14.02 -2.70
CA ARG A 75 -3.08 -12.59 -2.94
C ARG A 75 -1.67 -12.27 -2.45
N ILE A 76 -0.76 -12.20 -3.40
CA ILE A 76 0.63 -11.85 -3.17
C ILE A 76 0.68 -10.38 -2.72
N ARG A 77 1.01 -10.17 -1.43
CA ARG A 77 1.22 -8.84 -0.83
C ARG A 77 2.33 -8.10 -1.57
N ARG A 78 1.98 -7.01 -2.25
CA ARG A 78 2.97 -6.14 -2.89
C ARG A 78 3.85 -5.50 -1.81
N ALA A 79 5.17 -5.55 -1.99
CA ALA A 79 6.10 -4.92 -1.06
C ALA A 79 5.91 -3.39 -1.05
N ARG A 80 5.74 -2.86 0.17
CA ARG A 80 5.50 -1.46 0.56
C ARG A 80 6.66 -0.54 0.14
N PRO A 81 6.41 0.58 -0.57
CA PRO A 81 7.36 1.68 -0.63
C PRO A 81 7.49 2.32 0.77
N ARG A 82 8.70 2.36 1.34
CA ARG A 82 8.96 3.13 2.56
C ARG A 82 8.86 4.62 2.20
N GLY A 83 7.85 5.31 2.74
CA GLY A 83 7.71 6.78 2.63
C GLY A 83 6.39 7.29 2.03
N ALA A 84 5.52 6.42 1.51
CA ALA A 84 4.20 6.80 1.01
C ALA A 84 3.13 6.75 2.12
N GLU A 85 2.07 7.55 1.96
CA GLU A 85 0.81 7.49 2.73
C GLU A 85 0.45 6.03 3.05
N THR A 86 0.10 5.72 4.30
CA THR A 86 -0.35 4.36 4.63
C THR A 86 -1.51 3.99 3.72
N PHE A 87 -1.54 2.76 3.17
CA PHE A 87 -2.65 2.34 2.30
C PHE A 87 -4.01 2.52 2.99
N THR A 88 -4.05 2.38 4.31
CA THR A 88 -5.18 2.71 5.18
C THR A 88 -5.56 4.19 5.14
N GLY A 89 -4.57 5.11 5.14
CA GLY A 89 -4.79 6.56 4.99
C GLY A 89 -5.35 6.93 3.63
N ARG A 90 -4.79 6.34 2.55
CA ARG A 90 -5.30 6.53 1.19
C ARG A 90 -6.73 6.04 1.05
N LEU A 91 -7.04 4.86 1.60
CA LEU A 91 -8.39 4.31 1.61
C LEU A 91 -9.35 5.23 2.37
N ALA A 92 -8.98 5.72 3.56
CA ALA A 92 -9.82 6.62 4.34
C ALA A 92 -10.14 7.91 3.58
N ARG A 93 -9.14 8.54 2.95
CA ARG A 93 -9.35 9.75 2.14
C ARG A 93 -10.27 9.51 0.95
N LEU A 94 -10.04 8.42 0.20
CA LEU A 94 -10.87 8.09 -0.96
C LEU A 94 -12.29 7.68 -0.55
N ALA A 95 -12.46 7.02 0.60
CA ALA A 95 -13.78 6.72 1.14
C ALA A 95 -14.54 8.02 1.48
N GLN A 96 -13.88 8.99 2.12
CA GLN A 96 -14.49 10.31 2.40
C GLN A 96 -14.91 11.05 1.13
N GLU A 97 -14.14 10.92 0.05
CA GLU A 97 -14.41 11.62 -1.22
C GLU A 97 -15.44 10.88 -2.11
N LEU A 98 -15.44 9.54 -2.11
CA LEU A 98 -16.09 8.74 -3.15
C LEU A 98 -17.14 7.76 -2.63
N LEU A 99 -17.19 7.44 -1.34
CA LEU A 99 -18.17 6.51 -0.78
C LEU A 99 -19.49 7.24 -0.54
N VAL A 100 -20.54 6.86 -1.28
CA VAL A 100 -21.90 7.42 -1.16
C VAL A 100 -22.75 6.61 -0.19
N SER A 101 -22.73 5.28 -0.32
CA SER A 101 -23.43 4.37 0.59
C SER A 101 -22.76 3.00 0.62
N ALA A 102 -23.05 2.22 1.66
CA ALA A 102 -22.68 0.81 1.76
C ALA A 102 -23.83 0.02 2.39
N GLU A 103 -24.31 -1.01 1.70
CA GLU A 103 -25.37 -1.90 2.16
C GLU A 103 -24.90 -3.35 2.07
N SER A 104 -25.38 -4.23 2.95
CA SER A 104 -24.90 -5.62 3.00
C SER A 104 -26.02 -6.65 2.91
N SER A 105 -25.68 -7.81 2.38
CA SER A 105 -26.50 -9.02 2.38
C SER A 105 -25.57 -10.23 2.57
N ALA A 106 -25.72 -10.92 3.70
CA ALA A 106 -24.77 -11.95 4.15
C ALA A 106 -23.32 -11.42 4.17
N ASN A 107 -22.43 -11.99 3.36
CA ASN A 107 -21.04 -11.55 3.22
C ASN A 107 -20.80 -10.59 2.05
N LEU A 108 -21.85 -10.19 1.33
CA LEU A 108 -21.74 -9.28 0.21
C LEU A 108 -22.03 -7.85 0.68
N VAL A 109 -21.19 -6.91 0.29
CA VAL A 109 -21.38 -5.48 0.55
C VAL A 109 -21.42 -4.75 -0.78
N ILE A 110 -22.50 -4.03 -1.04
CA ILE A 110 -22.64 -3.15 -2.19
C ILE A 110 -22.28 -1.74 -1.75
N VAL A 111 -21.22 -1.20 -2.34
CA VAL A 111 -20.76 0.18 -2.11
C VAL A 111 -21.10 1.02 -3.33
N ARG A 112 -21.75 2.17 -3.12
CA ARG A 112 -22.07 3.14 -4.17
C ARG A 112 -21.07 4.28 -4.20
N THR A 113 -20.74 4.75 -5.40
CA THR A 113 -19.84 5.88 -5.66
C THR A 113 -20.45 6.85 -6.67
N PRO A 114 -19.88 8.04 -6.89
CA PRO A 114 -20.17 8.82 -8.08
C PRO A 114 -19.84 8.05 -9.37
N PRO A 115 -20.42 8.45 -10.52
CA PRO A 115 -20.10 7.85 -11.82
C PRO A 115 -18.60 7.83 -12.11
N GLY A 116 -18.09 6.71 -12.63
CA GLY A 116 -16.69 6.50 -12.97
C GLY A 116 -15.72 6.35 -11.79
N ALA A 117 -16.19 6.36 -10.53
CA ALA A 117 -15.32 6.34 -9.36
C ALA A 117 -15.13 4.94 -8.71
N ALA A 118 -15.95 3.95 -9.08
CA ALA A 118 -15.97 2.64 -8.41
C ALA A 118 -14.62 1.92 -8.49
N GLN A 119 -13.98 1.93 -9.67
CA GLN A 119 -12.68 1.29 -9.89
C GLN A 119 -11.57 1.87 -9.01
N LEU A 120 -11.59 3.19 -8.78
CA LEU A 120 -10.60 3.87 -7.94
C LEU A 120 -10.76 3.47 -6.48
N LEU A 121 -12.00 3.44 -5.97
CA LEU A 121 -12.29 3.04 -4.59
C LEU A 121 -11.97 1.55 -4.36
N ALA A 122 -12.38 0.67 -5.28
CA ALA A 122 -12.09 -0.76 -5.22
C ALA A 122 -10.59 -1.05 -5.17
N SER A 123 -9.82 -0.36 -6.02
CA SER A 123 -8.35 -0.45 -6.00
C SER A 123 -7.78 -0.03 -4.64
N ALA A 124 -8.30 1.03 -4.02
CA ALA A 124 -7.87 1.44 -2.69
C ALA A 124 -8.19 0.40 -1.60
N ILE A 125 -9.38 -0.21 -1.66
CA ILE A 125 -9.79 -1.30 -0.74
C ILE A 125 -8.85 -2.49 -0.89
N ASP A 126 -8.55 -2.90 -2.12
CA ASP A 126 -7.67 -4.04 -2.37
C ASP A 126 -6.23 -3.81 -1.91
N HIS A 127 -5.71 -2.58 -2.05
CA HIS A 127 -4.36 -2.24 -1.60
C HIS A 127 -4.26 -2.00 -0.08
N ALA A 128 -5.37 -1.81 0.62
CA ALA A 128 -5.38 -1.62 2.07
C ALA A 128 -5.06 -2.92 2.85
N ASP A 129 -5.01 -4.08 2.18
CA ASP A 129 -4.79 -5.39 2.79
C ASP A 129 -5.72 -5.63 4.01
N TRP A 130 -6.97 -5.17 3.91
CA TRP A 130 -7.95 -5.30 4.99
C TRP A 130 -8.34 -6.76 5.18
N SER A 131 -7.95 -7.35 6.31
CA SER A 131 -8.06 -8.79 6.59
C SER A 131 -9.47 -9.39 6.43
N SER A 132 -10.51 -8.61 6.76
CA SER A 132 -11.91 -9.02 6.63
C SER A 132 -12.40 -9.06 5.19
N VAL A 133 -11.70 -8.43 4.23
CA VAL A 133 -12.07 -8.42 2.82
C VAL A 133 -11.49 -9.66 2.13
N LEU A 134 -12.36 -10.42 1.47
CA LEU A 134 -11.98 -11.50 0.55
C LEU A 134 -11.52 -10.93 -0.80
N GLY A 135 -12.28 -9.98 -1.35
CA GLY A 135 -11.94 -9.26 -2.57
C GLY A 135 -13.02 -8.30 -3.02
N THR A 136 -12.77 -7.60 -4.13
CA THR A 136 -13.69 -6.61 -4.72
C THR A 136 -13.95 -6.88 -6.20
N VAL A 137 -15.11 -6.45 -6.71
CA VAL A 137 -15.45 -6.34 -8.13
C VAL A 137 -16.08 -4.98 -8.36
N ALA A 138 -15.56 -4.20 -9.30
CA ALA A 138 -16.03 -2.85 -9.58
C ALA A 138 -16.70 -2.74 -10.96
N GLY A 139 -17.84 -2.04 -10.98
CA GLY A 139 -18.47 -1.50 -12.18
C GLY A 139 -18.06 -0.04 -12.41
N ASP A 140 -19.03 0.81 -12.77
CA ASP A 140 -18.82 2.25 -12.97
C ASP A 140 -19.06 3.08 -11.69
N ASP A 141 -20.21 2.88 -11.06
CA ASP A 141 -20.68 3.61 -9.87
C ASP A 141 -20.92 2.70 -8.64
N THR A 142 -20.54 1.42 -8.76
CA THR A 142 -20.85 0.37 -7.79
C THR A 142 -19.67 -0.57 -7.62
N VAL A 143 -19.32 -0.89 -6.37
CA VAL A 143 -18.33 -1.90 -6.00
C VAL A 143 -19.01 -2.98 -5.17
N LEU A 144 -18.88 -4.24 -5.60
CA LEU A 144 -19.14 -5.39 -4.75
C LEU A 144 -17.89 -5.68 -3.93
N VAL A 145 -18.00 -5.62 -2.60
CA VAL A 145 -16.95 -6.02 -1.66
C VAL A 145 -17.42 -7.29 -0.96
N ILE A 146 -16.60 -8.33 -0.99
CA ILE A 146 -16.94 -9.62 -0.39
C ILE A 146 -16.19 -9.74 0.94
N SER A 147 -16.92 -9.91 2.03
CA SER A 147 -16.37 -10.28 3.33
C SER A 147 -15.90 -11.73 3.31
N ARG A 148 -14.80 -11.99 4.03
CA ARG A 148 -14.23 -13.33 4.20
C ARG A 148 -15.09 -14.21 5.12
N ASP A 149 -15.71 -13.61 6.13
CA ASP A 149 -16.67 -14.29 6.99
C ASP A 149 -18.06 -14.29 6.30
N PRO A 150 -18.73 -15.45 6.14
CA PRO A 150 -20.10 -15.55 5.62
C PRO A 150 -21.13 -14.63 6.29
N SER A 151 -20.89 -14.24 7.54
CA SER A 151 -21.75 -13.37 8.34
C SER A 151 -21.22 -11.94 8.50
N GLY A 152 -20.01 -11.65 7.99
CA GLY A 152 -19.29 -10.40 8.28
C GLY A 152 -19.65 -9.21 7.39
N GLY A 153 -20.68 -9.27 6.54
CA GLY A 153 -21.03 -8.16 5.65
C GLY A 153 -21.52 -6.92 6.39
N VAL A 154 -22.27 -7.10 7.48
CA VAL A 154 -22.77 -5.97 8.30
C VAL A 154 -21.61 -5.18 8.90
N ASP A 155 -20.68 -5.88 9.58
CA ASP A 155 -19.51 -5.26 10.20
C ASP A 155 -18.60 -4.58 9.17
N LEU A 156 -18.43 -5.20 7.99
CA LEU A 156 -17.64 -4.63 6.90
C LEU A 156 -18.28 -3.35 6.34
N ALA A 157 -19.60 -3.34 6.12
CA ALA A 157 -20.33 -2.16 5.66
C ALA A 157 -20.23 -1.01 6.68
N SER A 158 -20.45 -1.30 7.96
CA SER A 158 -20.29 -0.31 9.04
C SER A 158 -18.87 0.24 9.11
N SER A 159 -17.87 -0.62 8.96
CA SER A 159 -16.47 -0.18 9.00
C SER A 159 -16.11 0.70 7.80
N LEU A 160 -16.64 0.40 6.61
CA LEU A 160 -16.46 1.23 5.41
C LEU A 160 -17.11 2.61 5.59
N LEU A 161 -18.32 2.67 6.18
CA LEU A 161 -19.00 3.93 6.47
C LEU A 161 -18.25 4.75 7.53
N ALA A 162 -17.67 4.11 8.54
CA ALA A 162 -16.87 4.79 9.57
C ALA A 162 -15.63 5.50 8.99
N LEU A 163 -15.13 5.09 7.82
CA LEU A 163 -14.03 5.79 7.15
C LEU A 163 -14.44 7.19 6.63
N THR A 164 -15.73 7.39 6.36
CA THR A 164 -16.26 8.68 5.89
C THR A 164 -16.37 9.71 7.01
N GLU A 165 -16.40 9.24 8.27
CA GLU A 165 -16.42 10.12 9.41
C GLU A 165 -15.05 10.80 9.51
N ARG A 166 -15.04 12.14 9.52
CA ARG A 166 -13.80 12.89 9.78
C ARG A 166 -13.27 12.41 11.12
N ARG A 167 -12.05 11.89 11.14
CA ARG A 167 -11.30 11.73 12.38
C ARG A 167 -11.24 13.11 13.02
N ALA A 168 -12.00 13.32 14.09
CA ALA A 168 -11.91 14.54 14.87
C ALA A 168 -10.45 14.67 15.29
N GLU A 169 -9.77 15.69 14.78
CA GLU A 169 -8.50 16.09 15.37
C GLU A 169 -8.84 16.42 16.84
N PRO A 170 -8.13 15.84 17.83
CA PRO A 170 -8.36 16.22 19.21
C PRO A 170 -8.27 17.75 19.28
N PRO A 171 -9.16 18.43 20.02
CA PRO A 171 -9.11 19.87 20.11
C PRO A 171 -7.68 20.27 20.43
N ARG A 172 -7.07 21.06 19.53
CA ARG A 172 -5.76 21.63 19.81
C ARG A 172 -5.96 22.44 21.07
N ASP A 173 -5.30 22.00 22.13
CA ASP A 173 -5.31 22.65 23.43
C ASP A 173 -4.60 24.00 23.28
N ASN A 174 -5.33 24.97 22.73
CA ASN A 174 -4.93 26.36 22.62
C ASN A 174 -5.79 27.17 23.59
N ASP A 175 -5.80 26.74 24.85
CA ASP A 175 -6.18 27.58 25.98
C ASP A 175 -5.43 27.19 27.27
N SER A 176 -4.14 26.81 27.15
CA SER A 176 -3.25 26.90 28.31
C SER A 176 -2.75 28.33 28.40
N GLY A 177 -3.52 29.18 29.08
CA GLY A 177 -3.27 30.61 29.32
C GLY A 177 -1.79 30.96 29.50
N HIS A 178 -1.13 31.31 28.40
CA HIS A 178 0.11 32.05 28.42
C HIS A 178 -0.26 33.52 28.41
N PRO A 179 0.10 34.32 29.43
CA PRO A 179 -0.10 35.76 29.37
C PRO A 179 0.66 36.28 28.14
N ALA A 180 -0.01 37.14 27.38
CA ALA A 180 0.57 37.79 26.20
C ALA A 180 1.94 38.40 26.56
N PRO A 181 2.97 38.25 25.70
CA PRO A 181 4.25 38.89 25.96
C PRO A 181 4.06 40.41 26.03
N PRO A 182 4.73 41.10 26.96
CA PRO A 182 4.53 42.54 27.14
C PRO A 182 4.95 43.29 25.87
N SER A 183 4.12 44.26 25.47
CA SER A 183 4.40 45.19 24.39
C SER A 183 5.62 46.04 24.73
N TRP A 184 6.73 45.81 24.04
CA TRP A 184 7.91 46.64 24.17
C TRP A 184 7.72 47.95 23.39
N HIS A 185 7.75 49.09 24.09
CA HIS A 185 7.78 50.43 23.49
C HIS A 185 9.19 51.03 23.66
N PRO A 186 9.85 51.56 22.60
CA PRO A 186 11.27 51.94 22.65
C PRO A 186 11.62 53.23 23.42
N ALA A 187 10.70 53.86 24.17
CA ALA A 187 10.86 55.26 24.56
C ALA A 187 11.18 55.56 26.04
N ASP A 188 11.15 54.60 26.96
CA ASP A 188 11.15 54.95 28.40
C ASP A 188 12.36 54.52 29.24
N ASP A 189 13.41 53.92 28.67
CA ASP A 189 14.54 53.42 29.47
C ASP A 189 15.79 54.32 29.42
N LEU A 190 15.63 55.54 29.91
CA LEU A 190 16.74 56.34 30.46
C LEU A 190 16.40 56.68 31.91
N ARG A 191 16.76 55.77 32.82
CA ARG A 191 17.24 56.05 34.20
C ARG A 191 17.27 54.75 35.01
N HIS A 192 18.36 54.00 34.92
CA HIS A 192 19.14 53.54 36.09
C HIS A 192 20.15 52.47 35.68
N VAL A 193 21.44 52.82 35.77
CA VAL A 193 22.52 51.84 35.86
C VAL A 193 22.88 51.72 37.35
N PRO A 194 22.76 50.54 37.98
CA PRO A 194 23.47 50.27 39.22
C PRO A 194 24.77 49.54 38.92
N ALA A 195 25.82 50.04 39.58
CA ALA A 195 27.17 49.52 39.57
C ALA A 195 27.27 48.17 40.31
N GLY A 196 28.16 47.31 39.82
CA GLY A 196 28.81 46.30 40.65
C GLY A 196 28.31 44.87 40.46
N ALA A 197 28.93 44.15 39.53
CA ALA A 197 29.26 42.74 39.72
C ALA A 197 30.42 42.39 38.78
N ARG A 198 31.60 42.16 39.36
CA ARG A 198 32.77 41.61 38.66
C ARG A 198 32.48 40.17 38.22
N PRO A 199 32.81 39.74 37.00
CA PRO A 199 32.92 38.32 36.70
C PRO A 199 34.26 37.77 37.22
N ALA A 200 34.21 36.67 37.96
CA ALA A 200 35.39 35.85 38.26
C ALA A 200 35.73 34.96 37.05
N PRO A 201 37.01 34.65 36.78
CA PRO A 201 37.42 33.90 35.59
C PRO A 201 37.74 32.43 35.92
N GLU A 202 37.36 31.49 35.05
CA GLU A 202 38.12 30.24 34.86
C GLU A 202 37.65 29.56 33.56
N SER A 203 38.44 29.61 32.49
CA SER A 203 39.43 28.60 32.08
C SER A 203 38.80 27.29 31.60
N ALA A 204 38.76 27.12 30.28
CA ALA A 204 38.89 25.80 29.67
C ALA A 204 39.57 25.94 28.30
N GLU A 205 40.84 25.55 28.29
CA GLU A 205 41.69 25.20 27.16
C GLU A 205 40.92 24.34 26.14
N ARG A 206 40.88 24.67 24.85
CA ARG A 206 41.85 24.25 23.80
C ARG A 206 42.40 22.83 23.99
N GLY A 207 41.99 21.91 23.11
CA GLY A 207 42.80 20.73 22.82
C GLY A 207 42.06 19.58 22.13
N ALA A 208 42.28 19.50 20.81
CA ALA A 208 42.26 18.31 19.93
C ALA A 208 40.95 17.51 19.78
#